data_AF-A0A9P7DIC3-F1
#
_entry.id   AF-A0A9P7DIC3-F1
#
_cell.length_a   1.000
_cell.length_b   1.000
_cell.length_c   1.000
_cell.angle_alpha   90.00
_cell.angle_beta   90.00
_cell.angle_gamma   90.00
#
_symmetry.space_group_name_H-M   'P 1'
#
loop_
_entity.id
_entity.type
_entity.pdbx_description
1 polymer ?
#
loop_
_entity_poly.entity_id
_entity_poly.type
_entity_poly.pdbx_seq_one_letter_code
_entity_poly.pdbx_strand_id
1 'polypeptide(L)'
;MEPPTPISFRFNDLPTELALIIFKHAAQPPFVQHAPYTRDLYSSALSLCRVSKIVRCAVLPELLHTVLLSTARQLLAFIWALHMQKKYIDQQHDLAFDYASCVDMM
;
A
#
# COMPACT_ATOMS: atom_id res chain seq x y z
N MET A 1 34.71 -1.30 19.81
CA MET A 1 33.83 -1.19 18.63
C MET A 1 33.04 0.08 18.80
N GLU A 2 33.30 1.09 17.97
CA GLU A 2 32.48 2.31 17.96
C GLU A 2 31.07 1.97 17.44
N PRO A 3 29.99 2.51 18.06
CA PRO A 3 28.66 2.35 17.51
C PRO A 3 28.57 3.05 16.14
N PRO A 4 27.90 2.45 15.15
CA PRO A 4 27.75 3.09 13.85
C PRO A 4 27.04 4.43 14.02
N THR A 5 27.67 5.51 13.55
CA THR A 5 27.07 6.85 13.52
C THR A 5 25.76 6.81 12.76
N PRO A 6 24.66 7.36 13.31
CA PRO A 6 23.38 7.37 12.63
C PRO A 6 23.48 8.21 11.36
N ILE A 7 23.37 7.55 10.21
CA ILE A 7 23.33 8.20 8.91
C ILE A 7 21.99 8.94 8.84
N SER A 8 22.00 10.25 9.08
CA SER A 8 20.83 11.09 8.89
C SER A 8 20.70 11.41 7.41
N PHE A 9 19.85 10.66 6.72
CA PHE A 9 19.51 10.90 5.32
C PHE A 9 18.33 11.87 5.24
N ARG A 10 18.46 12.94 4.45
CA ARG A 10 17.37 13.89 4.18
C ARG A 10 16.50 13.36 3.06
N PHE A 11 15.30 12.93 3.41
CA PHE A 11 14.33 12.41 2.45
C PHE A 11 13.98 13.41 1.32
N ASN A 12 14.05 14.72 1.62
CA ASN A 12 13.75 15.78 0.66
C ASN A 12 14.79 15.90 -0.47
N ASP A 13 16.01 15.39 -0.27
CA ASP A 13 17.08 15.46 -1.26
C ASP A 13 17.02 14.28 -2.26
N LEU A 14 16.06 13.37 -2.05
CA LEU A 14 15.91 12.17 -2.86
C LEU A 14 15.04 12.47 -4.10
N PRO A 15 15.48 12.05 -5.30
CA PRO A 15 14.62 12.05 -6.48
C PRO A 15 13.27 11.38 -6.22
N THR A 16 12.20 11.94 -6.80
CA THR A 16 10.84 11.42 -6.62
C THR A 16 10.74 9.93 -6.97
N GLU A 17 11.43 9.50 -8.03
CA GLU A 17 11.46 8.09 -8.46
C GLU A 17 11.99 7.16 -7.37
N LEU A 18 13.11 7.55 -6.74
CA LEU A 18 13.69 6.78 -5.63
C LEU A 18 12.77 6.77 -4.41
N ALA A 19 12.05 7.87 -4.14
CA ALA A 19 11.13 7.95 -3.01
C ALA A 19 9.96 6.99 -3.20
N LEU A 20 9.43 6.91 -4.43
CA LEU A 20 8.37 5.98 -4.79
C LEU A 20 8.82 4.53 -4.71
N ILE A 21 10.07 4.21 -5.10
CA ILE A 21 10.64 2.87 -4.93
C ILE A 21 10.72 2.49 -3.45
N ILE A 22 11.20 3.40 -2.59
CA ILE A 22 11.24 3.18 -1.14
C ILE A 22 9.83 2.91 -0.59
N PHE A 23 8.83 3.72 -1.00
CA PHE A 23 7.45 3.53 -0.56
C PHE A 23 6.85 2.21 -1.04
N LYS A 24 7.12 1.79 -2.27
CA LYS A 24 6.70 0.47 -2.78
C LYS A 24 7.25 -0.65 -1.92
N HIS A 25 8.55 -0.66 -1.66
CA HIS A 25 9.17 -1.67 -0.79
C HIS A 25 8.65 -1.63 0.64
N ALA A 26 8.47 -0.45 1.21
CA ALA A 26 7.95 -0.29 2.58
C ALA A 26 6.46 -0.70 2.71
N ALA A 27 5.73 -0.73 1.60
CA ALA A 27 4.34 -1.15 1.55
C ALA A 27 4.15 -2.66 1.39
N GLN A 28 5.19 -3.40 1.02
CA GLN A 28 5.08 -4.85 0.86
C GLN A 28 4.84 -5.50 2.23
N PRO A 29 3.72 -6.24 2.40
CA PRO A 29 3.46 -6.92 3.66
C PRO A 29 4.56 -7.97 3.91
N PRO A 30 5.15 -8.01 5.12
CA PRO A 30 6.13 -9.02 5.46
C PRO A 30 5.40 -10.36 5.66
N PHE A 31 5.33 -11.18 4.61
CA PHE A 31 4.79 -12.55 4.66
C PHE A 31 5.72 -13.55 5.38
N VAL A 32 6.41 -13.09 6.43
CA VAL A 32 7.29 -13.94 7.22
C VAL A 32 6.43 -14.86 8.08
N GLN A 33 6.59 -16.17 7.90
CA GLN A 33 5.77 -17.25 8.48
C GLN A 33 5.73 -17.33 10.02
N HIS A 34 6.39 -16.41 10.74
CA HIS A 34 6.59 -16.47 12.19
C HIS A 34 6.20 -15.20 12.95
N ALA A 35 5.59 -14.20 12.30
CA ALA A 35 5.06 -13.07 13.05
C ALA A 35 3.81 -13.53 13.82
N PRO A 36 3.73 -13.31 15.15
CA PRO A 36 2.48 -13.52 15.87
C PRO A 36 1.39 -12.70 15.18
N TYR A 37 0.23 -13.32 14.98
CA TYR A 37 -0.96 -12.89 14.23
C TYR A 37 -1.56 -11.50 14.58
N THR A 38 -0.83 -10.64 15.27
CA THR A 38 -1.31 -9.38 15.85
C THR A 38 -0.84 -8.12 15.13
N ARG A 39 0.14 -8.20 14.21
CA ARG A 39 0.52 -7.02 13.41
C ARG A 39 -0.32 -6.94 12.14
N ASP A 40 -1.07 -5.85 11.99
CA ASP A 40 -1.79 -5.54 10.75
C ASP A 40 -0.79 -5.45 9.59
N LEU A 41 -0.81 -6.48 8.73
CA LEU A 41 0.13 -6.68 7.62
C LEU A 41 0.18 -5.49 6.67
N TYR A 42 -0.92 -4.74 6.58
CA TYR A 42 -1.08 -3.63 5.64
C TYR A 42 -0.96 -2.25 6.30
N SER A 43 -0.73 -2.19 7.62
CA SER A 43 -0.70 -0.92 8.37
C SER A 43 0.28 0.11 7.80
N SER A 44 1.48 -0.31 7.38
CA SER A 44 2.48 0.57 6.75
C SER A 44 2.00 1.07 5.38
N ALA A 45 1.52 0.19 4.52
CA ALA A 45 1.00 0.53 3.20
C ALA A 45 -0.19 1.51 3.28
N LEU A 46 -1.13 1.25 4.20
CA LEU A 46 -2.27 2.13 4.46
C LEU A 46 -1.82 3.50 4.96
N SER A 47 -0.80 3.56 5.83
CA SER A 47 -0.24 4.83 6.31
C SER A 47 0.38 5.62 5.16
N LEU A 48 1.12 4.97 4.27
CA LEU A 48 1.71 5.61 3.08
C LEU A 48 0.64 6.13 2.10
N CYS A 49 -0.46 5.40 1.91
CA CYS A 49 -1.59 5.83 1.06
C CYS A 49 -2.27 7.13 1.50
N ARG A 50 -1.99 7.61 2.72
CA ARG A 50 -2.54 8.85 3.28
C ARG A 50 -1.61 10.05 3.09
N VAL A 51 -0.37 9.85 2.63
CA VAL A 51 0.62 10.92 2.46
C VAL A 51 0.26 11.84 1.29
N SER A 52 0.02 11.26 0.10
CA SER A 52 -0.39 12.02 -1.09
C SER A 52 -1.04 11.11 -2.14
N LYS A 53 -1.68 11.70 -3.16
CA LYS A 53 -2.24 10.96 -4.31
C LYS A 53 -1.17 10.15 -5.04
N ILE A 54 0.00 10.74 -5.29
CA ILE A 54 1.11 10.09 -6.00
C ILE A 54 1.64 8.90 -5.18
N VAL A 55 1.85 9.08 -3.87
CA VAL A 55 2.30 8.01 -2.99
C VAL A 55 1.27 6.89 -2.93
N ARG A 56 -0.02 7.23 -2.83
CA ARG A 56 -1.10 6.25 -2.89
C ARG A 56 -1.03 5.44 -4.19
N CYS A 57 -1.01 6.08 -5.36
CA CYS A 57 -1.00 5.37 -6.63
C CYS A 57 0.23 4.47 -6.80
N ALA A 58 1.37 4.82 -6.20
CA ALA A 58 2.56 3.96 -6.22
C ALA A 58 2.48 2.78 -5.26
N VAL A 59 1.85 2.96 -4.09
CA VAL A 59 1.80 1.98 -3.00
C VAL A 59 0.62 1.00 -3.13
N LEU A 60 -0.53 1.49 -3.59
CA LEU A 60 -1.77 0.69 -3.65
C LEU A 60 -1.61 -0.62 -4.45
N PRO A 61 -0.93 -0.65 -5.62
CA PRO A 61 -0.70 -1.90 -6.34
C PRO A 61 -0.01 -2.98 -5.50
N GLU A 62 1.00 -2.60 -4.72
CA GLU A 62 1.75 -3.55 -3.87
C GLU A 62 0.84 -4.19 -2.80
N LEU A 63 -0.09 -3.41 -2.26
CA LEU A 63 -1.10 -3.89 -1.33
C LEU A 63 -2.12 -4.79 -2.04
N LEU A 64 -2.55 -4.42 -3.24
CA LEU A 64 -3.62 -5.10 -3.98
C LEU A 64 -3.20 -6.44 -4.61
N HIS A 65 -1.94 -6.57 -5.03
CA HIS A 65 -1.38 -7.85 -5.47
C HIS A 65 -1.30 -8.89 -4.34
N THR A 66 -1.42 -8.46 -3.08
CA THR A 66 -1.06 -9.28 -1.93
C THR A 66 -2.17 -9.33 -0.87
N VAL A 67 -3.43 -9.07 -1.23
CA VAL A 67 -4.56 -9.02 -0.28
C VAL A 67 -4.94 -10.42 0.20
N LEU A 68 -4.77 -10.65 1.51
CA LEU A 68 -5.25 -11.84 2.21
C LEU A 68 -6.61 -11.54 2.85
N LEU A 69 -7.66 -12.16 2.32
CA LEU A 69 -9.03 -12.03 2.80
C LEU A 69 -9.43 -13.29 3.57
N SER A 70 -9.13 -13.33 4.86
CA SER A 70 -9.33 -14.52 5.70
C SER A 70 -10.77 -14.73 6.17
N THR A 71 -11.67 -13.75 5.95
CA THR A 71 -13.06 -13.81 6.40
C THR A 71 -14.04 -13.32 5.33
N ALA A 72 -15.27 -13.85 5.35
CA ALA A 72 -16.35 -13.40 4.47
C ALA A 72 -16.64 -11.89 4.63
N ARG A 73 -16.47 -11.35 5.84
CA ARG A 73 -16.63 -9.91 6.11
C ARG A 73 -15.57 -9.08 5.37
N GLN A 74 -14.31 -9.50 5.39
CA GLN A 74 -13.23 -8.83 4.66
C GLN A 74 -13.45 -8.91 3.15
N LEU A 75 -13.89 -10.07 2.64
CA LEU A 75 -14.25 -10.22 1.23
C LEU A 75 -15.38 -9.28 0.81
N LEU A 76 -16.46 -9.21 1.59
CA LEU A 76 -17.55 -8.27 1.32
C LEU A 76 -17.04 -6.83 1.34
N ALA A 77 -16.29 -6.42 2.37
CA ALA A 77 -15.72 -5.07 2.44
C ALA A 77 -14.85 -4.75 1.21
N PHE A 78 -14.07 -5.71 0.74
CA PHE A 78 -13.26 -5.56 -0.47
C PHE A 78 -14.12 -5.35 -1.73
N ILE A 79 -15.15 -6.17 -1.94
CA ILE A 79 -16.09 -6.01 -3.07
C ILE A 79 -16.78 -4.63 -3.02
N TRP A 80 -17.19 -4.19 -1.83
CA TRP A 80 -17.78 -2.86 -1.65
C TRP A 80 -16.80 -1.74 -2.00
N ALA A 81 -15.53 -1.89 -1.63
CA ALA A 81 -14.49 -0.95 -2.01
C ALA A 81 -14.29 -0.89 -3.54
N LEU A 82 -14.31 -2.03 -4.24
CA LEU A 82 -14.25 -2.06 -5.71
C LEU A 82 -15.43 -1.30 -6.34
N HIS A 83 -16.66 -1.51 -5.83
CA HIS A 83 -17.82 -0.78 -6.31
C HIS A 83 -17.74 0.74 -6.04
N MET A 84 -17.21 1.15 -4.89
CA MET A 84 -16.98 2.57 -4.59
C MET A 84 -15.97 3.18 -5.56
N GLN A 85 -14.90 2.45 -5.88
CA GLN A 85 -13.84 2.91 -6.77
C GLN A 85 -14.30 3.06 -8.22
N LYS A 86 -15.14 2.15 -8.69
CA LYS A 86 -15.82 2.31 -9.97
C LYS A 86 -16.61 3.62 -10.05
N LYS A 87 -17.39 3.94 -9.00
CA LYS A 87 -18.14 5.21 -8.93
C LYS A 87 -17.21 6.43 -8.90
N TYR A 88 -16.08 6.34 -8.21
CA TYR A 88 -15.07 7.41 -8.19
C TYR A 88 -14.45 7.65 -9.56
N ILE A 89 -14.16 6.59 -10.32
CA ILE A 89 -13.70 6.70 -11.71
C ILE A 89 -14.74 7.40 -12.58
N ASP A 90 -16.00 6.97 -12.49
CA ASP A 90 -17.11 7.56 -13.25
C ASP A 90 -17.30 9.06 -12.94
N GLN A 91 -16.99 9.47 -11.71
CA GLN A 91 -17.08 10.86 -11.24
C GLN A 91 -15.78 11.66 -11.41
N GLN A 92 -14.72 11.07 -11.98
CA GLN A 92 -13.38 11.67 -12.03
C GLN A 92 -12.87 12.15 -10.66
N HIS A 93 -13.24 11.45 -9.60
CA HIS A 93 -12.89 11.82 -8.23
C HIS A 93 -11.38 11.72 -8.03
N ASP A 94 -10.80 12.61 -7.22
CA ASP A 94 -9.36 12.60 -6.93
C ASP A 94 -8.82 11.37 -6.20
N LEU A 95 -9.72 10.52 -5.72
CA LEU A 95 -9.43 9.27 -5.02
C LEU A 95 -9.71 8.05 -5.90
N ALA A 96 -10.12 8.27 -7.15
CA ALA A 96 -10.33 7.22 -8.13
C ALA A 96 -9.01 6.50 -8.40
N PHE A 97 -9.07 5.18 -8.31
CA PHE A 97 -8.00 4.29 -8.69
C PHE A 97 -8.61 3.03 -9.29
N ASP A 98 -8.02 2.49 -10.35
CA ASP A 98 -8.50 1.24 -10.94
C ASP A 98 -7.97 0.04 -10.16
N TYR A 99 -8.65 -0.27 -9.06
CA TYR A 99 -8.31 -1.41 -8.22
C TYR A 99 -8.37 -2.74 -8.99
N ALA A 100 -9.27 -2.87 -9.97
CA ALA A 100 -9.42 -4.12 -10.73
C ALA A 100 -8.19 -4.41 -11.59
N SER A 101 -7.52 -3.38 -12.10
CA SER A 101 -6.27 -3.53 -12.87
C SER A 101 -5.08 -4.07 -12.06
N CYS A 102 -5.15 -4.00 -10.72
CA CYS A 102 -4.06 -4.34 -9.81
C CYS A 102 -4.32 -5.61 -8.99
N VAL A 103 -5.38 -6.37 -9.32
CA VAL A 103 -5.70 -7.62 -8.64
C VAL A 103 -5.47 -8.76 -9.63
N ASP A 104 -4.45 -9.56 -9.38
CA ASP A 104 -4.26 -10.82 -10.10
C ASP A 104 -5.31 -11.83 -9.61
N MET A 105 -6.32 -12.12 -10.44
CA MET A 105 -7.14 -13.32 -10.27
C MET A 105 -6.34 -14.51 -10.79
N MET A 106 -5.68 -15.24 -9.89
CA MET A 106 -5.22 -16.61 -10.13
C MET A 106 -6.34 -17.61 -9.82
#